data_AF-A0A4Z0GPS8-F1
#
_entry.id   AF-A0A4Z0GPS8-F1
#
_cell.length_a   1.000
_cell.length_b   1.000
_cell.length_c   1.000
_cell.angle_alpha   90.00
_cell.angle_beta   90.00
_cell.angle_gamma   90.00
#
_symmetry.space_group_name_H-M   'P 1'
#
loop_
_entity.id
_entity.type
_entity.pdbx_description
1 polymer ?
#
loop_
_entity_poly.entity_id
_entity_poly.type
_entity_poly.pdbx_seq_one_letter_code
_entity_poly.pdbx_strand_id
1 'polypeptide(L)'
;MHRRQKTRKSVIVVTLFSLFLFVLTLVLSSISPLSALSTHANTFNSAGMWWSIGIALLFYLIPLALYIVGLNFVKIIMAIFCGIGLFTNLCLAVISGVIAAFSDHFNGYGIAIIIISLIAVMINIVWFICAFKLKNMQ
;
A
#
# COMPACT_ATOMS: atom_id res chain seq x y z
N MET A 1 20.80 23.21 -4.99
CA MET A 1 19.62 22.87 -5.82
C MET A 1 19.49 21.36 -6.12
N HIS A 2 20.59 20.65 -6.42
CA HIS A 2 20.60 19.24 -6.86
C HIS A 2 20.07 18.22 -5.81
N ARG A 3 20.33 18.41 -4.50
CA ARG A 3 19.84 17.52 -3.42
C ARG A 3 18.31 17.48 -3.27
N ARG A 4 17.62 18.62 -3.45
CA ARG A 4 16.14 18.70 -3.35
C ARG A 4 15.44 17.96 -4.51
N GLN A 5 16.06 17.93 -5.69
CA GLN A 5 15.56 17.20 -6.85
C GLN A 5 15.65 15.68 -6.65
N LYS A 6 16.78 15.18 -6.14
CA LYS A 6 16.99 13.75 -5.87
C LYS A 6 15.99 13.21 -4.83
N THR A 7 15.73 13.97 -3.76
CA THR A 7 14.79 13.54 -2.71
C THR A 7 13.35 13.57 -3.18
N ARG A 8 12.97 14.56 -4.01
CA ARG A 8 11.64 14.61 -4.64
C ARG A 8 11.41 13.41 -5.56
N LYS A 9 12.38 13.08 -6.41
CA LYS A 9 12.34 11.89 -7.28
C LYS A 9 12.24 10.59 -6.46
N SER A 10 12.99 10.49 -5.37
CA SER A 10 12.92 9.34 -4.44
C SER A 10 11.51 9.15 -3.87
N VAL A 11 10.90 10.21 -3.34
CA VAL A 11 9.53 10.16 -2.79
C VAL A 11 8.53 9.73 -3.87
N ILE A 12 8.65 10.24 -5.10
CA ILE A 12 7.76 9.86 -6.21
C ILE A 12 7.89 8.36 -6.51
N VAL A 13 9.12 7.86 -6.69
CA VAL A 13 9.38 6.45 -7.02
C VAL A 13 8.87 5.53 -5.92
N VAL A 14 9.16 5.85 -4.65
CA VAL A 14 8.71 5.03 -3.51
C VAL A 14 7.18 5.06 -3.38
N THR A 15 6.53 6.19 -3.71
CA THR A 15 5.06 6.27 -3.73
C THR A 15 4.46 5.36 -4.79
N LEU A 16 4.99 5.39 -6.02
CA LEU A 16 4.52 4.54 -7.11
C LEU A 16 4.73 3.06 -6.79
N PHE A 17 5.85 2.73 -6.15
CA PHE A 17 6.12 1.36 -5.73
C PHE A 17 5.18 0.90 -4.60
N SER A 18 4.89 1.77 -3.62
CA SER A 18 3.87 1.51 -2.59
C SER A 18 2.48 1.28 -3.19
N LEU A 19 2.08 2.11 -4.16
CA LEU A 19 0.82 1.96 -4.89
C LEU A 19 0.75 0.61 -5.63
N PHE A 20 1.82 0.26 -6.37
CA PHE A 20 1.89 -1.01 -7.09
C PHE A 20 1.71 -2.20 -6.15
N LEU A 21 2.42 -2.20 -5.02
CA LEU A 21 2.29 -3.25 -4.01
C LEU A 21 0.90 -3.29 -3.40
N PHE A 22 0.28 -2.15 -3.12
CA PHE A 22 -1.07 -2.09 -2.57
C PHE A 22 -2.10 -2.68 -3.54
N VAL A 23 -2.02 -2.34 -4.83
CA VAL A 23 -2.86 -2.92 -5.88
C VAL A 23 -2.62 -4.43 -5.99
N LEU A 24 -1.38 -4.88 -5.90
CA LEU A 24 -1.06 -6.31 -5.93
C LEU A 24 -1.66 -7.06 -4.73
N THR A 25 -1.61 -6.48 -3.53
CA THR A 25 -2.29 -7.03 -2.34
C THR A 25 -3.81 -7.14 -2.55
N LEU A 26 -4.45 -6.14 -3.17
CA LEU A 26 -5.89 -6.18 -3.48
C LEU A 26 -6.25 -7.28 -4.48
N VAL A 27 -5.43 -7.48 -5.51
CA VAL A 27 -5.67 -8.54 -6.50
C VAL A 27 -5.47 -9.91 -5.86
N LEU A 28 -4.40 -10.09 -5.08
CA LEU A 28 -4.13 -11.35 -4.38
C LEU A 28 -5.21 -11.69 -3.37
N SER A 29 -5.69 -10.72 -2.59
CA SER A 29 -6.79 -10.95 -1.65
C SER A 29 -8.07 -11.35 -2.37
N SER A 30 -8.34 -10.79 -3.55
CA SER A 30 -9.53 -11.10 -4.36
C SER A 30 -9.48 -12.47 -5.03
N ILE A 31 -8.29 -13.00 -5.31
CA ILE A 31 -8.09 -14.37 -5.84
C ILE A 31 -8.05 -15.40 -4.72
N SER A 32 -7.54 -15.01 -3.55
CA SER A 32 -7.40 -15.91 -2.41
C SER A 32 -8.75 -16.33 -1.83
N PRO A 33 -8.79 -17.43 -1.06
CA PRO A 33 -10.01 -17.84 -0.34
C PRO A 33 -10.50 -16.79 0.66
N LEU A 34 -9.74 -15.72 0.96
CA LEU A 34 -10.27 -14.59 1.75
C LEU A 34 -11.49 -13.94 1.09
N SER A 35 -11.57 -13.95 -0.24
CA SER A 35 -12.72 -13.40 -0.96
C SER A 35 -14.03 -14.14 -0.67
N ALA A 36 -13.96 -15.38 -0.16
CA ALA A 36 -15.12 -16.18 0.22
C ALA A 36 -15.53 -16.01 1.69
N LEU A 37 -14.73 -15.32 2.53
CA LEU A 37 -15.01 -15.14 3.95
C LEU A 37 -16.22 -14.22 4.23
N SER A 38 -16.63 -13.40 3.26
CA SER A 38 -17.79 -12.52 3.43
C SER A 38 -18.57 -12.35 2.14
N THR A 39 -19.89 -12.18 2.26
CA THR A 39 -20.83 -11.96 1.15
C THR A 39 -20.56 -10.67 0.36
N HIS A 40 -19.81 -9.73 0.95
CA HIS A 40 -19.44 -8.45 0.34
C HIS A 40 -17.93 -8.33 0.07
N ALA A 41 -17.17 -9.41 0.18
CA ALA A 41 -15.75 -9.36 -0.16
C ALA A 41 -15.56 -9.18 -1.67
N ASN A 42 -14.48 -8.50 -2.03
CA ASN A 42 -14.08 -8.35 -3.41
C ASN A 42 -13.63 -9.70 -3.96
N THR A 43 -14.39 -10.26 -4.90
CA THR A 43 -13.99 -11.45 -5.66
C THR A 43 -13.21 -11.03 -6.89
N PHE A 44 -12.37 -11.94 -7.39
CA PHE A 44 -11.57 -11.69 -8.58
C PHE A 44 -12.46 -11.30 -9.77
N ASN A 45 -12.05 -10.24 -10.48
CA ASN A 45 -12.75 -9.66 -11.62
C ASN A 45 -14.18 -9.13 -11.33
N SER A 46 -14.54 -8.94 -10.05
CA SER A 46 -15.79 -8.28 -9.69
C SER A 46 -15.71 -6.76 -9.90
N ALA A 47 -16.88 -6.13 -10.07
CA ALA A 47 -16.97 -4.67 -10.08
C ALA A 47 -16.38 -4.05 -8.80
N GLY A 48 -16.56 -4.69 -7.64
CA GLY A 48 -16.00 -4.24 -6.36
C GLY A 48 -14.47 -4.21 -6.32
N MET A 49 -13.81 -5.22 -6.90
CA MET A 49 -12.35 -5.26 -7.03
C MET A 49 -11.84 -4.09 -7.87
N TRP A 50 -12.40 -3.89 -9.06
CA TRP A 50 -12.02 -2.80 -9.96
C TRP A 50 -12.29 -1.43 -9.34
N TRP A 51 -13.38 -1.28 -8.58
CA TRP A 51 -13.66 -0.06 -7.84
C TRP A 51 -12.65 0.21 -6.73
N SER A 52 -12.26 -0.81 -6.00
CA SER A 52 -11.22 -0.70 -4.97
C SER A 52 -9.87 -0.29 -5.57
N ILE A 53 -9.50 -0.85 -6.73
CA ILE A 53 -8.28 -0.46 -7.47
C ILE A 53 -8.38 1.00 -7.94
N GLY A 54 -9.49 1.39 -8.55
CA GLY A 54 -9.71 2.75 -9.03
C GLY A 54 -9.63 3.78 -7.90
N ILE A 55 -10.26 3.49 -6.76
CA ILE A 55 -10.22 4.33 -5.56
C ILE A 55 -8.79 4.43 -5.02
N ALA A 56 -8.07 3.30 -4.91
CA ALA A 56 -6.67 3.30 -4.47
C ALA A 56 -5.77 4.14 -5.39
N LEU A 57 -5.96 4.04 -6.70
CA LEU A 57 -5.26 4.86 -7.70
C LEU A 57 -5.53 6.35 -7.49
N LEU A 58 -6.80 6.74 -7.30
CA LEU A 58 -7.14 8.15 -7.06
C LEU A 58 -6.48 8.69 -5.79
N PHE A 59 -6.55 7.94 -4.68
CA PHE A 59 -5.96 8.33 -3.40
C PHE A 59 -4.44 8.43 -3.42
N TYR A 60 -3.75 7.67 -4.28
CA TYR A 60 -2.29 7.78 -4.43
C TYR A 60 -1.88 8.82 -5.49
N LEU A 61 -2.54 8.85 -6.65
CA LEU A 61 -2.13 9.68 -7.78
C LEU A 61 -2.49 11.16 -7.62
N ILE A 62 -3.65 11.49 -7.03
CA ILE A 62 -4.04 12.90 -6.84
C ILE A 62 -3.07 13.62 -5.91
N PRO A 63 -2.76 13.12 -4.69
CA PRO A 63 -1.77 13.75 -3.82
C PRO A 63 -0.38 13.74 -4.43
N LEU A 64 0.00 12.69 -5.18
CA LEU A 64 1.29 12.64 -5.86
C LEU A 64 1.40 13.73 -6.94
N ALA A 65 0.36 13.95 -7.73
CA ALA A 65 0.33 15.01 -8.74
C ALA A 65 0.47 16.39 -8.09
N LEU A 66 -0.28 16.65 -7.01
CA LEU A 66 -0.18 17.91 -6.26
C LEU A 66 1.20 18.09 -5.60
N TYR A 67 1.84 17.01 -5.16
CA TYR A 67 3.21 17.01 -4.67
C TYR A 67 4.23 17.36 -5.78
N ILE A 68 4.01 16.91 -7.02
CA ILE A 68 4.80 17.24 -8.20
C ILE A 68 4.61 18.71 -8.63
N VAL A 69 3.46 19.31 -8.36
CA VAL A 69 3.23 20.75 -8.57
C VAL A 69 3.98 21.62 -7.53
N GLY A 70 4.33 21.07 -6.37
CA GLY A 70 5.20 21.73 -5.38
C GLY A 70 4.50 22.16 -4.09
N LEU A 71 3.27 21.70 -3.88
CA LEU A 71 2.51 21.96 -2.66
C LEU A 71 3.09 21.15 -1.49
N ASN A 72 3.88 21.82 -0.64
CA ASN A 72 4.58 21.15 0.47
C ASN A 72 3.63 20.56 1.54
N PHE A 73 2.44 21.13 1.74
CA PHE A 73 1.44 20.63 2.69
C PHE A 73 0.89 19.24 2.30
N VAL A 74 0.92 18.91 1.00
CA VAL A 74 0.41 17.63 0.48
C VAL A 74 1.20 16.43 1.00
N LYS A 75 2.44 16.64 1.47
CA LYS A 75 3.22 15.60 2.15
C LYS A 75 2.48 15.02 3.37
N ILE A 76 1.74 15.84 4.11
CA ILE A 76 0.97 15.39 5.28
C ILE A 76 -0.21 14.52 4.82
N ILE A 77 -0.91 14.94 3.76
CA ILE A 77 -2.02 14.18 3.17
C ILE A 77 -1.52 12.81 2.69
N MET A 78 -0.40 12.78 1.96
CA MET A 78 0.23 11.53 1.53
C MET A 78 0.65 10.66 2.71
N ALA A 79 1.14 11.25 3.80
CA ALA A 79 1.52 10.51 5.00
C ALA A 79 0.31 9.85 5.66
N ILE A 80 -0.85 10.51 5.68
CA ILE A 80 -2.10 9.91 6.18
C ILE A 80 -2.49 8.71 5.33
N PHE A 81 -2.51 8.84 3.99
CA PHE A 81 -2.87 7.72 3.12
C PHE A 81 -1.86 6.57 3.18
N CYS A 82 -0.56 6.88 3.24
CA CYS A 82 0.51 5.91 3.44
C CYS A 82 0.38 5.18 4.79
N GLY A 83 -0.04 5.89 5.83
CA GLY A 83 -0.35 5.31 7.15
C GLY A 83 -1.54 4.35 7.12
N ILE A 84 -2.64 4.72 6.43
CA ILE A 84 -3.80 3.84 6.24
C ILE A 84 -3.40 2.59 5.44
N GLY A 85 -2.61 2.76 4.38
CA GLY A 85 -2.09 1.64 3.58
C GLY A 85 -1.20 0.71 4.41
N LEU A 86 -0.32 1.27 5.26
CA LEU A 86 0.52 0.50 6.17
C LEU A 86 -0.32 -0.29 7.18
N PHE A 87 -1.32 0.36 7.80
CA PHE A 87 -2.23 -0.29 8.74
C PHE A 87 -3.01 -1.43 8.07
N THR A 88 -3.53 -1.18 6.87
CA THR A 88 -4.28 -2.17 6.10
C THR A 88 -3.42 -3.40 5.77
N ASN A 89 -2.18 -3.21 5.31
CA ASN A 89 -1.26 -4.32 5.03
C ASN A 89 -0.86 -5.09 6.30
N LEU A 90 -0.68 -4.40 7.45
CA LEU A 90 -0.44 -5.08 8.73
C LEU A 90 -1.61 -5.96 9.13
N CYS A 91 -2.84 -5.43 9.06
CA CYS A 91 -4.05 -6.21 9.33
C CYS A 91 -4.16 -7.42 8.41
N LEU A 92 -3.90 -7.24 7.10
CA LEU A 92 -3.94 -8.32 6.12
C LEU A 92 -2.90 -9.42 6.41
N ALA A 93 -1.68 -9.04 6.79
CA ALA A 93 -0.63 -9.98 7.17
C ALA A 93 -1.03 -10.78 8.42
N VAL A 94 -1.58 -10.11 9.45
CA VAL A 94 -2.03 -10.76 10.68
C VAL A 94 -3.21 -11.71 10.41
N ILE A 95 -4.25 -11.25 9.71
CA ILE A 95 -5.43 -12.07 9.39
C ILE A 95 -5.02 -13.30 8.58
N SER A 96 -4.19 -13.11 7.55
CA SER A 96 -3.71 -14.22 6.71
C SER A 96 -2.84 -15.20 7.52
N GLY A 97 -2.03 -14.69 8.45
CA GLY A 97 -1.22 -15.51 9.35
C GLY A 97 -2.05 -16.32 10.35
N VAL A 98 -3.09 -15.71 10.93
CA VAL A 98 -4.04 -16.40 11.82
C VAL A 98 -4.77 -17.50 11.05
N ILE A 99 -5.32 -17.19 9.86
CA ILE A 99 -5.99 -18.20 9.03
C ILE A 99 -5.02 -19.35 8.74
N ALA A 100 -3.78 -19.05 8.35
CA ALA A 100 -2.79 -20.08 8.06
C ALA A 100 -2.43 -20.96 9.29
N ALA A 101 -2.38 -20.37 10.49
CA ALA A 101 -2.06 -21.10 11.73
C ALA A 101 -3.20 -22.04 12.19
N PHE A 102 -4.46 -21.72 11.88
CA PHE A 102 -5.64 -22.49 12.29
C PHE A 102 -6.26 -23.34 11.17
N SER A 103 -5.70 -23.28 9.96
CA SER A 103 -6.15 -24.10 8.83
C SER A 103 -5.26 -25.34 8.70
N ASP A 104 -5.86 -26.52 8.62
CA ASP A 104 -5.12 -27.77 8.31
C ASP A 104 -4.48 -27.73 6.91
N HIS A 105 -4.95 -26.84 6.04
CA HIS A 105 -4.44 -26.62 4.70
C HIS A 105 -3.79 -25.25 4.58
N PHE A 106 -2.45 -25.23 4.58
CA PHE A 106 -1.66 -24.05 4.30
C PHE A 106 -1.74 -23.71 2.80
N ASN A 107 -2.52 -22.70 2.44
CA ASN A 107 -2.70 -22.29 1.05
C ASN A 107 -1.58 -21.33 0.61
N GLY A 108 -0.94 -21.61 -0.53
CA GLY A 108 0.13 -20.78 -1.12
C GLY A 108 -0.27 -19.32 -1.32
N TYR A 109 -1.55 -19.04 -1.57
CA TYR A 109 -2.06 -17.65 -1.66
C TYR A 109 -1.95 -16.90 -0.34
N GLY A 110 -2.17 -17.56 0.80
CA GLY A 110 -2.05 -16.94 2.12
C GLY A 110 -0.61 -16.52 2.42
N ILE A 111 0.37 -17.37 2.09
CA ILE A 111 1.80 -17.05 2.19
C ILE A 111 2.15 -15.85 1.30
N ALA A 112 1.68 -15.86 0.04
CA ALA A 112 1.93 -14.76 -0.90
C ALA A 112 1.39 -13.42 -0.37
N ILE A 113 0.19 -13.43 0.23
CA ILE A 113 -0.42 -12.25 0.85
C ILE A 113 0.41 -11.75 2.04
N ILE A 114 0.89 -12.65 2.90
CA ILE A 114 1.75 -12.27 4.04
C ILE A 114 3.04 -11.61 3.53
N ILE A 115 3.73 -12.26 2.59
CA ILE A 115 5.00 -11.76 2.06
C ILE A 115 4.80 -10.39 1.41
N ILE A 116 3.82 -10.24 0.51
CA ILE A 116 3.61 -8.98 -0.19
C ILE A 116 3.19 -7.85 0.76
N SER A 117 2.39 -8.18 1.78
CA SER A 117 1.96 -7.21 2.80
C SER A 117 3.13 -6.73 3.65
N LEU A 118 4.05 -7.63 4.04
CA LEU A 118 5.27 -7.26 4.76
C LEU A 118 6.19 -6.38 3.91
N ILE A 119 6.36 -6.71 2.63
CA ILE A 119 7.13 -5.86 1.70
C ILE A 119 6.46 -4.48 1.57
N ALA A 120 5.13 -4.43 1.44
CA ALA A 120 4.39 -3.17 1.39
C ALA A 120 4.58 -2.35 2.67
N VAL A 121 4.57 -2.96 3.85
CA VAL A 121 4.87 -2.29 5.13
C VAL A 121 6.28 -1.69 5.11
N MET A 122 7.29 -2.46 4.71
CA MET A 122 8.67 -1.97 4.63
C MET A 122 8.80 -0.78 3.70
N ILE A 123 8.17 -0.83 2.52
CA ILE A 123 8.19 0.26 1.54
C ILE A 123 7.49 1.51 2.10
N ASN A 124 6.37 1.37 2.80
CA ASN A 124 5.71 2.51 3.44
C ASN A 124 6.58 3.10 4.58
N ILE A 125 7.28 2.29 5.37
CA ILE A 125 8.25 2.78 6.37
C ILE A 125 9.39 3.57 5.71
N VAL A 126 9.97 3.05 4.61
CA VAL A 126 10.99 3.75 3.82
C VAL A 126 10.43 5.07 3.26
N TRP A 127 9.17 5.09 2.84
CA TRP A 127 8.50 6.30 2.39
C TRP A 127 8.45 7.37 3.49
N PHE A 128 8.03 7.02 4.71
CA PHE A 128 8.00 7.96 5.84
C PHE A 128 9.39 8.52 6.14
N ILE A 129 10.41 7.66 6.12
CA ILE A 129 11.81 8.08 6.29
C ILE A 129 12.22 9.06 5.18
N CYS A 130 11.95 8.76 3.91
CA CYS A 130 12.28 9.65 2.79
C CYS A 130 11.51 10.98 2.84
N ALA A 131 10.25 10.96 3.28
CA ALA A 131 9.39 12.14 3.32
C ALA A 131 9.74 13.10 4.46
N PHE A 132 10.08 12.57 5.65
CA PHE A 132 10.25 13.37 6.88
C PHE A 132 11.69 13.46 7.41
N LYS A 133 12.56 12.49 7.15
CA LYS A 133 13.93 12.45 7.72
C LYS A 133 14.90 13.47 7.09
N LEU A 134 14.43 14.31 6.16
CA LEU A 134 15.22 15.37 5.51
C LEU A 134 14.95 16.78 6.05
N LYS A 135 14.44 16.92 7.29
CA LYS A 135 14.28 18.24 7.96
C LYS A 135 15.10 18.40 9.25
N ASN A 136 16.01 17.48 9.57
CA ASN A 136 16.80 17.55 10.81
C ASN A 136 18.26 18.04 10.62
N MET A 137 18.58 18.72 9.51
CA MET A 137 19.84 19.46 9.37
C MET A 137 19.62 20.75 8.58
N GLN A 138 18.88 21.68 9.19
CA GLN A 138 19.05 23.12 8.98
C GLN A 138 19.19 23.77 10.35
#